data_AF-A0A846ENH6-F1
#
_entry.id   AF-A0A846ENH6-F1
#
_cell.length_a   1.000
_cell.length_b   1.000
_cell.length_c   1.000
_cell.angle_alpha   90.00
_cell.angle_beta   90.00
_cell.angle_gamma   90.00
#
_symmetry.space_group_name_H-M   'P 1'
#
loop_
_entity.id
_entity.type
_entity.pdbx_description
1 polymer ?
#
loop_
_entity_poly.entity_id
_entity_poly.type
_entity_poly.pdbx_seq_one_letter_code
_entity_poly.pdbx_strand_id
1 'polypeptide(L)'
;MRKSYALNQLDLKLASYLTWENGFFIEAGANDGISQSNTLYFEKYKNWQGVLIEAIPELAEKCRINRSKSAVENYALVPFNYGQDYIKMYYCNLMSFVDGAMKSEEEKKVHLKAGCQVQNINHSYEINVRVRTLTAILDKYGVENIDLFSLDVEGFELDVLQGIDFDKYQPKFMLIEVRYGDRKAIDSFLRPLYEPVTVLSNSINQTLPERSHQDILYKATSLMDNG
;
A
#
# COMPACT_ATOMS: atom_id res chain seq x y z
N MET A 1 -14.63 -19.36 -11.82
CA MET A 1 -13.44 -18.76 -11.20
C MET A 1 -13.88 -17.71 -10.19
N ARG A 2 -13.18 -17.57 -9.06
CA ARG A 2 -13.46 -16.51 -8.07
C ARG A 2 -13.17 -15.14 -8.72
N LYS A 3 -13.96 -14.12 -8.35
CA LYS A 3 -13.79 -12.75 -8.86
C LYS A 3 -12.51 -12.13 -8.27
N SER A 4 -11.71 -11.49 -9.12
CA SER A 4 -10.61 -10.61 -8.71
C SER A 4 -11.12 -9.19 -8.44
N TYR A 5 -10.50 -8.52 -7.47
CA TYR A 5 -10.74 -7.12 -7.11
C TYR A 5 -9.51 -6.24 -7.36
N ALA A 6 -8.33 -6.84 -7.45
CA ALA A 6 -7.07 -6.14 -7.65
C ALA A 6 -6.85 -5.71 -9.10
N LEU A 7 -6.10 -4.62 -9.28
CA LEU A 7 -5.53 -4.29 -10.58
C LEU A 7 -4.63 -5.43 -11.05
N ASN A 8 -4.60 -5.70 -12.36
CA ASN A 8 -3.75 -6.75 -12.97
C ASN A 8 -3.91 -8.15 -12.34
N GLN A 9 -5.03 -8.40 -11.66
CA GLN A 9 -5.32 -9.63 -10.91
C GLN A 9 -4.24 -10.00 -9.89
N LEU A 10 -3.61 -9.00 -9.25
CA LEU A 10 -2.56 -9.21 -8.25
C LEU A 10 -3.01 -10.12 -7.10
N ASP A 11 -4.25 -9.99 -6.64
CA ASP A 11 -4.86 -10.85 -5.63
C ASP A 11 -4.86 -12.35 -6.01
N LEU A 12 -5.20 -12.69 -7.26
CA LEU A 12 -5.16 -14.06 -7.76
C LEU A 12 -3.73 -14.57 -7.92
N LYS A 13 -2.79 -13.70 -8.31
CA LYS A 13 -1.36 -14.05 -8.39
C LYS A 13 -0.79 -14.32 -6.99
N LEU A 14 -1.11 -13.46 -6.02
CA LEU A 14 -0.76 -13.63 -4.60
C LEU A 14 -1.33 -14.92 -4.01
N ALA A 15 -2.54 -15.33 -4.43
CA ALA A 15 -3.19 -16.54 -3.92
C ALA A 15 -2.41 -17.84 -4.17
N SER A 16 -1.44 -17.83 -5.10
CA SER A 16 -0.52 -18.96 -5.33
C SER A 16 0.57 -19.07 -4.26
N TYR A 17 0.90 -17.97 -3.57
CA TYR A 17 1.86 -17.91 -2.47
C TYR A 17 1.17 -18.00 -1.10
N LEU A 18 -0.02 -17.41 -0.99
CA LEU A 18 -0.80 -17.29 0.24
C LEU A 18 -1.91 -18.34 0.27
N THR A 19 -1.55 -19.62 0.34
CA THR A 19 -2.47 -20.74 0.09
C THR A 19 -3.40 -21.06 1.26
N TRP A 20 -3.11 -20.58 2.46
CA TRP A 20 -3.87 -20.87 3.69
C TRP A 20 -5.07 -19.95 3.93
N GLU A 21 -5.90 -20.37 4.88
CA GLU A 21 -7.11 -19.70 5.35
C GLU A 21 -6.84 -19.00 6.70
N ASN A 22 -7.73 -18.08 7.10
CA ASN A 22 -7.67 -17.37 8.39
C ASN A 22 -6.37 -16.58 8.64
N GLY A 23 -5.81 -15.96 7.59
CA GLY A 23 -4.66 -15.09 7.72
C GLY A 23 -5.01 -13.66 8.11
N PHE A 24 -3.97 -12.86 8.33
CA PHE A 24 -4.07 -11.44 8.66
C PHE A 24 -3.37 -10.57 7.62
N PHE A 25 -4.05 -9.52 7.13
CA PHE A 25 -3.45 -8.56 6.20
C PHE A 25 -3.41 -7.13 6.75
N ILE A 26 -2.51 -6.35 6.17
CA ILE A 26 -2.50 -4.89 6.22
C ILE A 26 -2.59 -4.40 4.77
N GLU A 27 -3.44 -3.40 4.51
CA GLU A 27 -3.51 -2.72 3.21
C GLU A 27 -3.37 -1.22 3.42
N ALA A 28 -2.23 -0.67 3.04
CA ALA A 28 -1.97 0.77 3.02
C ALA A 28 -2.19 1.31 1.61
N GLY A 29 -3.01 2.36 1.50
CA GLY A 29 -3.58 2.83 0.23
C GLY A 29 -4.89 2.13 -0.13
N ALA A 30 -5.75 1.91 0.87
CA ALA A 30 -6.96 1.08 0.69
C ALA A 30 -8.05 1.72 -0.19
N ASN A 31 -7.97 3.03 -0.48
CA ASN A 31 -8.95 3.77 -1.28
C ASN A 31 -10.38 3.56 -0.76
N ASP A 32 -11.33 3.10 -1.58
CA ASP A 32 -12.71 2.81 -1.17
C ASP A 32 -12.87 1.41 -0.55
N GLY A 33 -11.76 0.67 -0.39
CA GLY A 33 -11.71 -0.69 0.14
C GLY A 33 -12.03 -1.77 -0.91
N ILE A 34 -12.51 -1.43 -2.10
CA ILE A 34 -12.94 -2.41 -3.12
C ILE A 34 -12.13 -2.27 -4.40
N SER A 35 -12.10 -1.07 -4.96
CA SER A 35 -11.50 -0.75 -6.23
C SER A 35 -10.00 -0.99 -6.15
N GLN A 36 -9.52 -1.93 -6.97
CA GLN A 36 -8.11 -2.33 -7.03
C GLN A 36 -7.55 -2.94 -5.75
N SER A 37 -8.39 -3.36 -4.80
CA SER A 37 -7.90 -3.92 -3.53
C SER A 37 -7.17 -5.25 -3.72
N ASN A 38 -5.96 -5.33 -3.17
CA ASN A 38 -5.13 -6.54 -3.18
C ASN A 38 -5.55 -7.54 -2.09
N THR A 39 -6.30 -7.10 -1.08
CA THR A 39 -6.63 -7.95 0.10
C THR A 39 -8.09 -8.40 0.16
N LEU A 40 -9.01 -7.73 -0.55
CA LEU A 40 -10.45 -8.05 -0.51
C LEU A 40 -10.77 -9.51 -0.94
N TYR A 41 -9.98 -10.06 -1.87
CA TYR A 41 -10.08 -11.47 -2.26
C TYR A 41 -9.88 -12.41 -1.05
N PHE A 42 -8.87 -12.13 -0.23
CA PHE A 42 -8.51 -12.96 0.94
C PHE A 42 -9.56 -12.82 2.04
N GLU A 43 -10.06 -11.60 2.28
CA GLU A 43 -11.16 -11.38 3.23
C GLU A 43 -12.43 -12.14 2.82
N LYS A 44 -12.83 -12.07 1.54
CA LYS A 44 -14.07 -12.68 1.05
C LYS A 44 -14.00 -14.20 0.93
N TYR A 45 -12.86 -14.73 0.53
CA TYR A 45 -12.77 -16.11 0.08
C TYR A 45 -11.80 -16.99 0.86
N LYS A 46 -11.03 -16.39 1.77
CA LYS A 46 -10.10 -17.11 2.64
C LYS A 46 -10.36 -16.91 4.15
N ASN A 47 -11.42 -16.18 4.49
CA ASN A 47 -11.75 -15.76 5.85
C ASN A 47 -10.60 -14.98 6.54
N TRP A 48 -9.81 -14.23 5.76
CA TRP A 48 -8.78 -13.37 6.35
C TRP A 48 -9.42 -12.14 7.00
N GLN A 49 -8.72 -11.61 8.00
CA GLN A 49 -9.06 -10.33 8.64
C GLN A 49 -7.89 -9.36 8.47
N GLY A 50 -8.11 -8.08 8.72
CA GLY A 50 -7.02 -7.12 8.59
C GLY A 50 -7.35 -5.70 8.92
N VAL A 51 -6.37 -4.84 8.66
CA VAL A 51 -6.46 -3.39 8.83
C VAL A 51 -6.30 -2.73 7.47
N LEU A 52 -7.26 -1.88 7.12
CA LEU A 52 -7.21 -0.97 5.99
C LEU A 52 -6.73 0.39 6.48
N ILE A 53 -5.75 0.96 5.80
CA ILE A 53 -5.18 2.26 6.13
C ILE A 53 -5.36 3.15 4.91
N GLU A 54 -6.17 4.19 5.06
CA GLU A 54 -6.50 5.14 4.01
C GLU A 54 -6.42 6.56 4.54
N ALA A 55 -5.63 7.41 3.90
CA ALA A 55 -5.33 8.74 4.39
C ALA A 55 -6.45 9.75 4.11
N ILE A 56 -7.14 9.62 2.97
CA ILE A 56 -8.23 10.51 2.57
C ILE A 56 -9.50 10.16 3.35
N PRO A 57 -10.05 11.09 4.18
CA PRO A 57 -11.17 10.76 5.07
C PRO A 57 -12.42 10.22 4.36
N GLU A 58 -12.78 10.77 3.20
CA GLU A 58 -13.95 10.32 2.43
C GLU A 58 -13.76 8.92 1.82
N LEU A 59 -12.53 8.51 1.54
CA LEU A 59 -12.20 7.16 1.06
C LEU A 59 -12.16 6.18 2.24
N ALA A 60 -11.59 6.59 3.38
CA ALA A 60 -11.61 5.80 4.61
C ALA A 60 -13.04 5.52 5.10
N GLU A 61 -13.97 6.46 4.96
CA GLU A 61 -15.39 6.21 5.28
C GLU A 61 -16.01 5.18 4.33
N LYS A 62 -15.70 5.23 3.04
CA LYS A 62 -16.10 4.17 2.09
C LYS A 62 -15.52 2.82 2.49
N CYS A 63 -14.27 2.74 2.93
CA CYS A 63 -13.70 1.51 3.48
C CYS A 63 -14.55 0.96 4.64
N ARG A 64 -14.96 1.80 5.60
CA ARG A 64 -15.78 1.38 6.76
C ARG A 64 -17.12 0.79 6.33
N ILE A 65 -17.75 1.42 5.33
CA ILE A 65 -19.03 0.96 4.77
C ILE A 65 -18.84 -0.36 3.99
N ASN A 66 -17.82 -0.42 3.14
CA ASN A 66 -17.62 -1.50 2.19
C ASN A 66 -17.01 -2.76 2.81
N ARG A 67 -16.23 -2.61 3.90
CA ARG A 67 -15.44 -3.68 4.52
C ARG A 67 -15.57 -3.68 6.03
N SER A 68 -16.81 -3.81 6.50
CA SER A 68 -17.16 -3.82 7.93
C SER A 68 -16.52 -4.93 8.77
N LYS A 69 -15.93 -5.96 8.14
CA LYS A 69 -15.18 -7.02 8.83
C LYS A 69 -13.74 -6.63 9.17
N SER A 70 -13.21 -5.63 8.49
CA SER A 70 -11.83 -5.18 8.65
C SER A 70 -11.81 -3.86 9.40
N ALA A 71 -10.78 -3.68 10.21
CA ALA A 71 -10.61 -2.41 10.89
C ALA A 71 -10.12 -1.36 9.87
N VAL A 72 -10.48 -0.09 10.09
CA VAL A 72 -10.10 1.00 9.20
C VAL A 72 -9.45 2.12 10.01
N GLU A 73 -8.25 2.51 9.60
CA GLU A 73 -7.49 3.63 10.13
C GLU A 73 -7.43 4.76 9.11
N ASN A 74 -7.73 5.98 9.56
CA ASN A 74 -7.70 7.16 8.70
C ASN A 74 -6.46 8.02 9.01
N TYR A 75 -5.31 7.59 8.51
CA TYR A 75 -4.03 8.26 8.67
C TYR A 75 -3.18 8.09 7.41
N ALA A 76 -2.37 9.09 7.08
CA ALA A 76 -1.22 8.87 6.22
C ALA A 76 -0.10 8.20 7.04
N LEU A 77 0.56 7.21 6.43
CA LEU A 77 1.70 6.54 7.05
C LEU A 77 2.98 7.36 6.83
N VAL A 78 3.81 7.46 7.87
CA VAL A 78 5.04 8.29 7.87
C VAL A 78 6.20 7.58 8.58
N PRO A 79 7.46 7.99 8.35
CA PRO A 79 8.62 7.43 9.04
C PRO A 79 8.65 7.84 10.51
N PHE A 80 9.43 7.12 11.33
CA PHE A 80 9.57 7.42 12.76
C PHE A 80 10.02 8.85 13.07
N ASN A 81 10.82 9.45 12.20
CA ASN A 81 11.40 10.78 12.39
C ASN A 81 10.60 11.93 11.74
N TYR A 82 9.36 11.69 11.30
CA TYR A 82 8.55 12.72 10.61
C TYR A 82 8.29 13.98 11.46
N GLY A 83 8.02 13.81 12.75
CA GLY A 83 8.01 14.90 13.74
C GLY A 83 6.86 15.91 13.66
N GLN A 84 5.86 15.70 12.81
CA GLN A 84 4.65 16.55 12.70
C GLN A 84 3.37 15.71 12.84
N ASP A 85 2.26 16.34 13.23
CA ASP A 85 0.96 15.67 13.41
C ASP A 85 0.14 15.51 12.13
N TYR A 86 0.50 16.28 11.09
CA TYR A 86 -0.22 16.35 9.83
C TYR A 86 0.74 16.38 8.65
N ILE A 87 0.29 15.80 7.53
CA ILE A 87 0.96 15.88 6.24
C ILE A 87 -0.01 16.41 5.19
N LYS A 88 0.51 17.20 4.25
CA LYS A 88 -0.28 17.65 3.11
C LYS A 88 -0.37 16.52 2.07
N MET A 89 -1.57 16.31 1.54
CA MET A 89 -1.84 15.42 0.44
C MET A 89 -2.68 16.11 -0.63
N TYR A 90 -2.64 15.54 -1.83
CA TYR A 90 -3.50 15.90 -2.94
C TYR A 90 -4.47 14.76 -3.22
N TYR A 91 -5.77 15.05 -3.13
CA TYR A 91 -6.81 14.08 -3.46
C TYR A 91 -6.88 13.85 -4.97
N CYS A 92 -6.86 12.57 -5.35
CA CYS A 92 -7.10 12.12 -6.72
C CYS A 92 -7.63 10.67 -6.78
N ASN A 93 -8.58 10.30 -5.91
CA ASN A 93 -9.10 8.93 -5.77
C ASN A 93 -7.94 7.92 -5.62
N LEU A 94 -7.88 6.85 -6.44
CA LEU A 94 -6.79 5.86 -6.44
C LEU A 94 -5.40 6.45 -6.68
N MET A 95 -5.30 7.69 -7.18
CA MET A 95 -4.02 8.35 -7.47
C MET A 95 -3.69 9.47 -6.48
N SER A 96 -4.32 9.47 -5.30
CA SER A 96 -4.04 10.44 -4.24
C SER A 96 -2.62 10.25 -3.70
N PHE A 97 -1.90 11.33 -3.42
CA PHE A 97 -0.48 11.25 -3.04
C PHE A 97 -0.08 12.32 -2.03
N VAL A 98 1.02 12.07 -1.33
CA VAL A 98 1.65 12.97 -0.36
C VAL A 98 2.38 14.12 -1.08
N ASP A 99 2.28 15.34 -0.56
CA ASP A 99 3.07 16.47 -1.04
C ASP A 99 4.58 16.17 -0.85
N GLY A 100 5.35 16.22 -1.94
CA GLY A 100 6.75 15.80 -1.96
C GLY A 100 7.01 14.36 -2.46
N ALA A 101 5.98 13.54 -2.71
CA ALA A 101 6.14 12.20 -3.32
C ALA A 101 6.48 12.24 -4.82
N MET A 102 6.39 13.41 -5.45
CA MET A 102 6.77 13.65 -6.84
C MET A 102 8.13 14.36 -6.88
N LYS A 103 8.94 14.10 -7.91
CA LYS A 103 10.32 14.63 -7.98
C LYS A 103 10.39 16.10 -8.36
N SER A 104 9.30 16.66 -8.91
CA SER A 104 9.22 18.06 -9.33
C SER A 104 7.79 18.59 -9.29
N GLU A 105 7.66 19.92 -9.29
CA GLU A 105 6.37 20.61 -9.40
C GLU A 105 5.68 20.35 -10.76
N GLU A 106 6.47 20.19 -11.83
CA GLU A 106 5.98 19.82 -13.15
C GLU A 106 5.37 18.41 -13.14
N GLU A 107 6.07 17.44 -12.58
CA GLU A 107 5.57 16.06 -12.42
C GLU A 107 4.29 16.04 -11.58
N LYS A 108 4.26 16.80 -10.48
CA LYS A 108 3.06 16.97 -9.65
C LYS A 108 1.85 17.45 -10.46
N LYS A 109 2.02 18.50 -11.27
CA LYS A 109 0.94 19.04 -12.13
C LYS A 109 0.48 18.03 -13.17
N VAL A 110 1.41 17.29 -13.77
CA VAL A 110 1.10 16.24 -14.75
C VAL A 110 0.31 15.10 -14.09
N HIS A 111 0.74 14.64 -12.92
CA HIS A 111 0.06 13.57 -12.16
C HIS A 111 -1.36 13.99 -11.76
N LEU A 112 -1.54 15.21 -11.23
CA LEU A 112 -2.86 15.75 -10.89
C LEU A 112 -3.80 15.81 -12.09
N LYS A 113 -3.31 16.31 -13.24
CA LYS A 113 -4.10 16.39 -14.47
C LYS A 113 -4.49 15.00 -14.97
N ALA A 114 -3.53 14.08 -15.01
CA ALA A 114 -3.77 12.72 -15.46
C ALA A 114 -4.72 11.98 -14.50
N GLY A 115 -4.57 12.17 -13.19
CA GLY A 115 -5.44 11.57 -12.20
C GLY A 115 -6.88 12.05 -12.33
N CYS A 116 -7.12 13.36 -12.54
CA CYS A 116 -8.48 13.85 -12.81
C CYS A 116 -9.11 13.17 -14.04
N GLN A 117 -8.32 12.98 -15.11
CA GLN A 117 -8.76 12.34 -16.34
C GLN A 117 -9.03 10.84 -16.18
N VAL A 118 -8.09 10.10 -15.60
CA VAL A 118 -8.16 8.63 -15.44
C VAL A 118 -9.22 8.24 -14.41
N GLN A 119 -9.32 8.99 -13.32
CA GLN A 119 -10.26 8.73 -12.23
C GLN A 119 -11.65 9.34 -12.49
N ASN A 120 -11.81 10.06 -13.60
CA ASN A 120 -13.05 10.74 -13.98
C ASN A 120 -13.60 11.63 -12.86
N ILE A 121 -12.73 12.44 -12.25
CA ILE A 121 -13.10 13.42 -11.22
C ILE A 121 -12.96 14.84 -11.76
N ASN A 122 -13.86 15.74 -11.33
CA ASN A 122 -13.93 17.10 -11.85
C ASN A 122 -12.70 17.95 -11.46
N HIS A 123 -12.20 17.77 -10.25
CA HIS A 123 -11.01 18.46 -9.76
C HIS A 123 -10.35 17.67 -8.62
N SER A 124 -9.03 17.83 -8.49
CA SER A 124 -8.27 17.48 -7.29
C SER A 124 -8.31 18.63 -6.28
N TYR A 125 -8.01 18.33 -5.02
CA TYR A 125 -7.90 19.33 -3.96
C TYR A 125 -6.78 18.98 -2.99
N GLU A 126 -6.29 20.00 -2.25
CA GLU A 126 -5.32 19.83 -1.17
C GLU A 126 -6.03 19.52 0.15
N ILE A 127 -5.43 18.65 0.96
CA ILE A 127 -5.92 18.31 2.29
C ILE A 127 -4.75 18.03 3.23
N ASN A 128 -4.83 18.53 4.47
CA ASN A 128 -3.94 18.10 5.55
C ASN A 128 -4.58 16.93 6.29
N VAL A 129 -3.91 15.79 6.31
CA VAL A 129 -4.39 14.57 6.97
C VAL A 129 -3.53 14.27 8.17
N ARG A 130 -4.10 13.62 9.18
CA ARG A 130 -3.34 13.15 10.33
C ARG A 130 -2.37 12.07 9.91
N VAL A 131 -1.23 12.02 10.57
CA VAL A 131 -0.20 11.01 10.30
C VAL A 131 -0.05 10.01 11.44
N ARG A 132 0.49 8.84 11.11
CA ARG A 132 0.88 7.83 12.10
C ARG A 132 1.96 6.92 11.52
N THR A 133 2.84 6.40 12.36
CA THR A 133 3.72 5.30 11.92
C THR A 133 2.90 4.02 11.82
N LEU A 134 3.31 3.08 10.96
CA LEU A 134 2.62 1.80 10.87
C LEU A 134 2.76 1.03 12.20
N THR A 135 3.93 1.10 12.85
CA THR A 135 4.12 0.54 14.21
C THR A 135 3.05 1.02 15.19
N ALA A 136 2.77 2.32 15.25
CA ALA A 136 1.79 2.86 16.19
C ALA A 136 0.34 2.46 15.86
N ILE A 137 0.05 2.03 14.63
CA ILE A 137 -1.22 1.39 14.27
C ILE A 137 -1.21 -0.08 14.70
N LEU A 138 -0.15 -0.83 14.43
CA LEU A 138 -0.06 -2.24 14.79
C LEU A 138 -0.06 -2.47 16.30
N ASP A 139 0.57 -1.56 17.05
CA ASP A 139 0.54 -1.52 18.52
C ASP A 139 -0.90 -1.47 19.05
N LYS A 140 -1.77 -0.66 18.42
CA LYS A 140 -3.18 -0.51 18.82
C LYS A 140 -3.96 -1.81 18.70
N TYR A 141 -3.65 -2.62 17.69
CA TYR A 141 -4.37 -3.86 17.40
C TYR A 141 -3.73 -5.10 18.05
N GLY A 142 -2.51 -4.99 18.60
CA GLY A 142 -1.82 -6.12 19.22
C GLY A 142 -1.60 -7.28 18.25
N VAL A 143 -1.34 -6.99 16.98
CA VAL A 143 -1.22 -8.02 15.94
C VAL A 143 0.10 -8.77 16.10
N GLU A 144 0.03 -10.07 16.36
CA GLU A 144 1.24 -10.90 16.51
C GLU A 144 1.71 -11.50 15.17
N ASN A 145 0.77 -11.82 14.28
CA ASN A 145 1.06 -12.48 13.00
C ASN A 145 0.48 -11.66 11.85
N ILE A 146 1.34 -11.27 10.90
CA ILE A 146 0.94 -10.56 9.69
C ILE A 146 1.34 -11.43 8.50
N ASP A 147 0.36 -11.92 7.75
CA ASP A 147 0.61 -12.79 6.60
C ASP A 147 0.92 -12.00 5.34
N LEU A 148 0.26 -10.86 5.14
CA LEU A 148 0.46 -9.99 3.98
C LEU A 148 0.44 -8.52 4.41
N PHE A 149 1.44 -7.76 3.98
CA PHE A 149 1.36 -6.30 3.92
C PHE A 149 1.31 -5.85 2.46
N SER A 150 0.17 -5.32 2.02
CA SER A 150 0.02 -4.64 0.74
C SER A 150 0.29 -3.16 0.92
N LEU A 151 1.24 -2.61 0.17
CA LEU A 151 1.70 -1.23 0.26
C LEU A 151 1.71 -0.59 -1.13
N ASP A 152 0.80 0.35 -1.35
CA ASP A 152 0.71 1.17 -2.54
C ASP A 152 0.24 2.56 -2.10
N VAL A 153 1.16 3.52 -2.04
CA VAL A 153 0.89 4.87 -1.51
C VAL A 153 1.43 5.95 -2.44
N GLU A 154 1.46 5.63 -3.73
CA GLU A 154 1.79 6.55 -4.83
C GLU A 154 3.17 7.22 -4.67
N GLY A 155 4.21 6.43 -4.37
CA GLY A 155 5.61 6.87 -4.36
C GLY A 155 6.16 7.22 -2.99
N PHE A 156 5.38 7.01 -1.92
CA PHE A 156 5.79 7.26 -0.53
C PHE A 156 6.17 5.96 0.21
N GLU A 157 6.40 4.87 -0.51
CA GLU A 157 6.53 3.52 0.08
C GLU A 157 7.75 3.40 1.00
N LEU A 158 8.90 3.97 0.61
CA LEU A 158 10.12 3.90 1.43
C LEU A 158 9.93 4.62 2.78
N ASP A 159 9.28 5.78 2.78
CA ASP A 159 8.95 6.54 3.97
C ASP A 159 8.00 5.77 4.91
N VAL A 160 7.01 5.07 4.34
CA VAL A 160 6.14 4.18 5.10
C VAL A 160 6.92 3.02 5.72
N LEU A 161 7.81 2.40 4.97
CA LEU A 161 8.65 1.29 5.46
C LEU A 161 9.56 1.74 6.61
N GLN A 162 10.05 2.98 6.59
CA GLN A 162 10.82 3.58 7.68
C GLN A 162 9.99 3.92 8.93
N GLY A 163 8.67 3.70 8.89
CA GLY A 163 7.75 3.80 10.03
C GLY A 163 7.39 2.44 10.65
N ILE A 164 8.12 1.37 10.31
CA ILE A 164 7.89 0.01 10.80
C ILE A 164 9.08 -0.43 11.65
N ASP A 165 8.78 -0.95 12.83
CA ASP A 165 9.73 -1.65 13.69
C ASP A 165 9.72 -3.12 13.28
N PHE A 166 10.67 -3.50 12.42
CA PHE A 166 10.75 -4.85 11.88
C PHE A 166 11.26 -5.90 12.88
N ASP A 167 11.81 -5.48 14.02
CA ASP A 167 12.14 -6.41 15.11
C ASP A 167 10.85 -6.86 15.83
N LYS A 168 9.84 -6.00 15.85
CA LYS A 168 8.53 -6.28 16.46
C LYS A 168 7.51 -6.83 15.46
N TYR A 169 7.46 -6.27 14.26
CA TYR A 169 6.46 -6.57 13.25
C TYR A 169 7.13 -6.99 11.94
N GLN A 170 7.12 -8.29 11.66
CA GLN A 170 7.71 -8.85 10.45
C GLN A 170 6.65 -9.56 9.61
N PRO A 171 5.94 -8.85 8.72
CA PRO A 171 5.03 -9.47 7.75
C PRO A 171 5.69 -10.62 7.00
N LYS A 172 5.01 -11.76 6.82
CA LYS A 172 5.57 -12.90 6.08
C LYS A 172 5.83 -12.57 4.62
N PHE A 173 4.88 -11.87 4.00
CA PHE A 173 4.96 -11.37 2.64
C PHE A 173 4.62 -9.89 2.60
N MET A 174 5.29 -9.17 1.70
CA MET A 174 4.95 -7.78 1.37
C MET A 174 4.74 -7.66 -0.13
N LEU A 175 3.58 -7.15 -0.55
CA LEU A 175 3.34 -6.72 -1.92
C LEU A 175 3.51 -5.21 -1.94
N ILE A 176 4.51 -4.72 -2.67
CA ILE A 176 4.83 -3.29 -2.71
C ILE A 176 4.76 -2.82 -4.16
N GLU A 177 3.98 -1.76 -4.42
CA GLU A 177 4.09 -0.99 -5.67
C GLU A 177 5.37 -0.16 -5.60
N VAL A 178 6.28 -0.37 -6.54
CA VAL A 178 7.59 0.29 -6.53
C VAL A 178 7.78 1.01 -7.85
N ARG A 179 7.88 2.34 -7.80
CA ARG A 179 8.32 3.13 -8.94
C ARG A 179 9.75 2.76 -9.32
N TYR A 180 10.04 2.79 -10.61
CA TYR A 180 11.35 2.40 -11.13
C TYR A 180 12.53 3.15 -10.50
N GLY A 181 12.33 4.43 -10.17
CA GLY A 181 13.36 5.27 -9.53
C GLY A 181 13.70 4.85 -8.10
N ASP A 182 12.77 4.21 -7.40
CA ASP A 182 12.85 3.98 -5.95
C ASP A 182 13.26 2.54 -5.64
N ARG A 183 13.22 1.65 -6.64
CA ARG A 183 13.52 0.22 -6.52
C ARG A 183 14.83 -0.07 -5.79
N LYS A 184 15.91 0.62 -6.16
CA LYS A 184 17.21 0.39 -5.54
C LYS A 184 17.20 0.74 -4.05
N ALA A 185 16.52 1.82 -3.66
CA ALA A 185 16.47 2.27 -2.28
C ALA A 185 15.62 1.32 -1.43
N ILE A 186 14.45 0.91 -1.92
CA ILE A 186 13.57 -0.05 -1.25
C ILE A 186 14.25 -1.41 -1.08
N ASP A 187 14.82 -1.97 -2.15
CA ASP A 187 15.56 -3.24 -2.07
C ASP A 187 16.71 -3.16 -1.07
N SER A 188 17.48 -2.06 -1.08
CA SER A 188 18.61 -1.88 -0.16
C SER A 188 18.15 -1.79 1.30
N PHE A 189 17.03 -1.13 1.56
CA PHE A 189 16.44 -1.01 2.89
C PHE A 189 15.92 -2.36 3.41
N LEU A 190 15.28 -3.14 2.54
CA LEU A 190 14.64 -4.41 2.90
C LEU A 190 15.61 -5.61 2.98
N ARG A 191 16.70 -5.61 2.22
CA ARG A 191 17.63 -6.75 2.06
C ARG A 191 18.07 -7.45 3.36
N PRO A 192 18.28 -6.77 4.50
CA PRO A 192 18.66 -7.48 5.72
C PRO A 192 17.60 -8.47 6.23
N LEU A 193 16.32 -8.27 5.89
CA LEU A 193 15.18 -9.00 6.46
C LEU A 193 14.26 -9.63 5.41
N TYR A 194 14.35 -9.19 4.16
CA TYR A 194 13.46 -9.59 3.07
C TYR A 194 14.22 -9.74 1.76
N GLU A 195 13.78 -10.70 0.95
CA GLU A 195 14.24 -10.85 -0.44
C GLU A 195 13.06 -10.70 -1.41
N PRO A 196 13.28 -10.12 -2.60
CA PRO A 196 12.29 -10.10 -3.65
C PRO A 196 12.08 -11.53 -4.20
N VAL A 197 10.84 -11.99 -4.20
CA VAL A 197 10.44 -13.30 -4.73
C VAL A 197 10.16 -13.22 -6.22
N THR A 198 9.36 -12.23 -6.63
CA THR A 198 8.91 -12.09 -8.02
C THR A 198 8.33 -10.71 -8.29
N VAL A 199 8.31 -10.30 -9.56
CA VAL A 199 7.55 -9.16 -10.06
C VAL A 199 6.20 -9.68 -10.53
N LEU A 200 5.12 -9.36 -9.82
CA LEU A 200 3.77 -9.83 -10.13
C LEU A 200 3.10 -9.01 -11.23
N SER A 201 3.52 -7.76 -11.40
CA SER A 201 3.04 -6.88 -12.46
C SER A 201 4.13 -5.86 -12.80
N ASN A 202 4.14 -5.44 -14.06
CA ASN A 202 5.06 -4.45 -14.57
C ASN A 202 4.31 -3.47 -15.46
N SER A 203 4.24 -2.21 -15.04
CA SER A 203 3.53 -1.15 -15.72
C SER A 203 4.54 -0.16 -16.30
N ILE A 204 4.60 -0.08 -17.63
CA ILE A 204 5.47 0.87 -18.33
C ILE A 204 4.60 1.98 -18.90
N ASN A 205 4.83 3.20 -18.42
CA ASN A 205 4.18 4.37 -18.97
C ASN A 205 5.06 4.97 -20.08
N GLN A 206 4.64 4.78 -21.34
CA GLN A 206 5.42 5.21 -22.51
C GLN A 206 5.52 6.73 -22.66
N THR A 207 4.55 7.49 -22.14
CA THR A 207 4.51 8.95 -22.26
C THR A 207 5.11 9.65 -21.05
N LEU A 208 5.09 9.02 -19.88
CA LEU A 208 5.58 9.52 -18.60
C LEU A 208 6.38 8.41 -17.90
N PRO A 209 7.63 8.13 -18.33
CA PRO A 209 8.42 7.00 -17.83
C PRO A 209 8.58 6.96 -16.30
N GLU A 210 8.58 8.12 -15.65
CA GLU A 210 8.63 8.30 -14.19
C GLU A 210 7.44 7.68 -13.46
N ARG A 211 6.30 7.50 -14.15
CA ARG A 211 5.11 6.81 -13.64
C ARG A 211 5.11 5.31 -13.91
N SER A 212 6.22 4.77 -14.41
CA SER A 212 6.38 3.32 -14.50
C SER A 212 6.63 2.75 -13.11
N HIS A 213 5.97 1.64 -12.81
CA HIS A 213 6.07 0.95 -11.52
C HIS A 213 6.02 -0.56 -11.71
N GLN A 214 6.40 -1.26 -10.65
CA GLN A 214 6.36 -2.71 -10.54
C GLN A 214 5.70 -3.10 -9.23
N ASP A 215 4.81 -4.09 -9.29
CA ASP A 215 4.29 -4.74 -8.10
C ASP A 215 5.20 -5.92 -7.75
N ILE A 216 5.96 -5.79 -6.66
CA ILE A 216 6.97 -6.77 -6.28
C ILE A 216 6.52 -7.46 -4.99
N LEU A 217 6.58 -8.79 -5.02
CA LEU A 217 6.36 -9.62 -3.85
C LEU A 217 7.70 -9.85 -3.16
N TYR A 218 7.81 -9.41 -1.90
CA TYR A 218 8.92 -9.70 -1.00
C TYR A 218 8.50 -10.75 0.03
N LYS A 219 9.46 -11.56 0.50
CA LYS A 219 9.26 -12.57 1.54
C LYS A 219 10.33 -12.44 2.62
N ALA A 220 9.93 -12.59 3.89
CA ALA A 220 10.86 -12.55 5.02
C ALA A 220 11.92 -13.66 4.90
N THR A 221 13.18 -13.33 5.14
CA THR A 221 14.33 -14.26 5.05
C THR A 221 14.28 -15.37 6.10
N SER A 222 13.78 -15.05 7.31
CA SER A 222 13.52 -16.01 8.40
C SER A 222 12.63 -17.20 8.00
N LEU A 223 11.87 -17.08 6.91
CA LEU A 223 10.97 -18.10 6.37
C LEU A 223 11.55 -18.84 5.14
N MET A 224 12.79 -18.55 4.75
CA MET A 224 13.45 -19.23 3.63
C MET A 224 14.34 -20.40 4.08
N ASP A 225 14.81 -20.38 5.33
CA ASP A 225 15.70 -21.41 5.88
C ASP A 225 14.98 -22.67 6.40
N ASN A 226 13.65 -22.72 6.30
CA ASN A 226 12.82 -23.87 6.69
C ASN A 226 12.31 -24.69 5.48
N GLY A 227 12.98 -24.59 4.33
CA GLY A 227 12.65 -25.28 3.07
C GLY A 227 13.56 -26.46 2.76
#